data_AF-A0A951GEP4-F1
#
_entry.id   AF-A0A951GEP4-F1
#
_cell.length_a   1.000
_cell.length_b   1.000
_cell.length_c   1.000
_cell.angle_alpha   90.00
_cell.angle_beta   90.00
_cell.angle_gamma   90.00
#
_symmetry.space_group_name_H-M   'P 1'
#
loop_
_entity.id
_entity.type
_entity.pdbx_description
1 polymer ?
#
loop_
_entity_poly.entity_id
_entity_poly.type
_entity_poly.pdbx_seq_one_letter_code
_entity_poly.pdbx_strand_id
1 'polypeptide(L)'
;MLILLTAGCASTHVENTPLPAGEGNPDRRSIAPASPDRPVVLMTFSGGGSRAATLAESVLREMSQTRYSGIDGPHVLTEDIKLISSVSGGSVTAAWFGLHRGPGHWDGDLDGLRTDFLTQDNMAALELDAVNPITW
;
A
#
# COMPACT_ATOMS: atom_id res chain seq x y z
N MET A 1 -40.06 5.58 25.30
CA MET A 1 -39.78 5.14 23.91
C MET A 1 -38.27 5.18 23.75
N LEU A 2 -37.60 4.06 24.03
CA LEU A 2 -36.15 3.91 23.99
C LEU A 2 -35.75 3.56 22.56
N ILE A 3 -35.11 4.49 21.85
CA ILE A 3 -34.73 4.32 20.45
C ILE A 3 -33.38 3.59 20.38
N LEU A 4 -33.38 2.51 19.60
CA LEU A 4 -32.26 1.69 19.14
C LEU A 4 -31.02 2.52 18.74
N LEU A 5 -29.83 2.06 19.14
CA LEU A 5 -28.63 2.10 18.31
C LEU A 5 -28.06 0.67 18.24
N THR A 6 -28.40 0.01 17.14
CA THR A 6 -28.03 -1.34 16.78
C THR A 6 -26.62 -1.41 16.22
N ALA A 7 -25.87 -2.41 16.68
CA ALA A 7 -24.85 -3.17 15.96
C ALA A 7 -24.06 -2.42 14.86
N GLY A 8 -22.96 -1.78 15.27
CA GLY A 8 -21.84 -1.53 14.37
C GLY A 8 -21.00 -2.79 14.26
N CYS A 9 -21.39 -3.74 13.41
CA CYS A 9 -20.44 -4.76 12.96
C CYS A 9 -19.45 -4.07 12.01
N ALA A 10 -18.31 -3.63 12.54
CA ALA A 10 -17.17 -3.28 11.71
C ALA A 10 -16.62 -4.58 11.10
N SER A 11 -17.21 -5.04 9.99
CA SER A 11 -16.58 -6.09 9.20
C SER A 11 -15.45 -5.44 8.41
N THR A 12 -14.27 -5.38 9.02
CA THR A 12 -13.05 -5.22 8.23
C THR A 12 -12.93 -6.48 7.38
N HIS A 13 -13.36 -6.41 6.13
CA HIS A 13 -13.16 -7.49 5.16
C HIS A 13 -11.68 -7.51 4.78
N VAL A 14 -10.88 -8.18 5.61
CA VAL A 14 -9.50 -8.50 5.27
C VAL A 14 -9.55 -9.74 4.39
N GLU A 15 -9.23 -9.59 3.10
CA GLU A 15 -9.03 -10.71 2.17
C GLU A 15 -7.77 -11.51 2.55
N ASN A 16 -7.81 -12.21 3.68
CA ASN A 16 -6.79 -13.17 4.09
C ASN A 16 -7.44 -14.54 4.28
N THR A 17 -8.17 -14.98 3.26
CA THR A 17 -8.73 -16.33 3.21
C THR A 17 -7.56 -17.32 3.24
N PRO A 18 -7.58 -18.32 4.15
CA PRO A 18 -6.51 -19.29 4.23
C PRO A 18 -6.34 -20.02 2.89
N LEU A 19 -5.08 -20.27 2.53
CA LEU A 19 -4.76 -21.07 1.36
C LEU A 19 -5.32 -22.49 1.51
N PRO A 20 -5.74 -23.14 0.40
CA PRO A 20 -6.02 -24.57 0.39
C PRO A 20 -4.83 -25.37 0.95
N ALA A 21 -5.12 -26.43 1.70
CA ALA A 21 -4.08 -27.26 2.30
C ALA A 21 -3.14 -27.82 1.23
N GLY A 22 -1.85 -27.52 1.34
CA GLY A 22 -0.82 -27.94 0.37
C GLY A 22 -0.49 -26.89 -0.70
N GLU A 23 -1.22 -25.77 -0.76
CA GLU A 23 -0.85 -24.62 -1.58
C GLU A 23 0.05 -23.66 -0.78
N GLY A 24 1.15 -23.22 -1.41
CA GLY A 24 2.00 -22.16 -0.90
C GLY A 24 1.70 -20.84 -1.60
N ASN A 25 2.06 -19.72 -0.97
CA ASN A 25 2.04 -18.43 -1.67
C ASN A 25 2.93 -18.52 -2.91
N PRO A 26 2.44 -18.14 -4.11
CA PRO A 26 3.28 -18.12 -5.30
C PRO A 26 4.46 -17.19 -5.04
N ASP A 27 5.68 -17.66 -5.31
CA ASP A 27 6.87 -16.85 -5.11
C ASP A 27 6.91 -15.72 -6.14
N ARG A 28 6.54 -14.51 -5.69
CA ARG A 28 6.56 -13.30 -6.52
C ARG A 28 7.92 -12.60 -6.51
N ARG A 29 8.97 -13.20 -5.91
CA ARG A 29 10.29 -12.56 -5.76
C ARG A 29 11.18 -12.66 -6.99
N SER A 30 10.75 -13.25 -8.11
CA SER A 30 11.57 -13.28 -9.31
C SER A 30 11.66 -11.88 -9.94
N ILE A 31 12.77 -11.19 -9.70
CA ILE A 31 13.09 -9.92 -10.34
C ILE A 31 13.85 -10.22 -11.62
N ALA A 32 13.22 -9.97 -12.78
CA ALA A 32 13.92 -10.04 -14.06
C ALA A 32 15.05 -8.98 -14.10
N PRO A 33 16.19 -9.26 -14.75
CA PRO A 33 17.24 -8.27 -14.94
C PRO A 33 16.73 -7.03 -15.68
N ALA A 34 17.32 -5.87 -15.38
CA ALA A 34 17.07 -4.66 -16.15
C ALA A 34 17.54 -4.83 -17.60
N SER A 35 16.86 -4.15 -18.51
CA SER A 35 17.25 -4.05 -19.91
C SER A 35 17.33 -2.57 -20.31
N PRO A 36 17.96 -2.23 -21.45
CA PRO A 36 17.96 -0.85 -21.95
C PRO A 36 16.55 -0.28 -22.14
N ASP A 37 15.57 -1.14 -22.44
CA ASP A 37 14.19 -0.76 -22.73
C ASP A 37 13.26 -0.83 -21.52
N ARG A 38 13.72 -1.40 -20.39
CA ARG A 38 12.91 -1.56 -19.18
C ARG A 38 13.78 -1.54 -17.91
N PRO A 39 13.66 -0.50 -17.07
CA PRO A 39 14.41 -0.42 -15.83
C PRO A 39 13.89 -1.43 -14.80
N VAL A 40 14.72 -1.69 -13.79
CA VAL A 40 14.30 -2.35 -12.55
C VAL A 40 14.44 -1.33 -11.44
N VAL A 41 13.33 -1.00 -10.79
CA VAL A 41 13.30 -0.01 -9.72
C VAL A 41 13.16 -0.72 -8.37
N LEU A 42 14.11 -0.45 -7.48
CA LEU A 42 14.07 -0.87 -6.09
C LEU A 42 13.98 0.38 -5.24
N MET A 43 13.02 0.41 -4.30
CA MET A 43 12.79 1.56 -3.44
C MET A 43 13.09 1.22 -1.99
N THR A 44 13.53 2.23 -1.23
CA THR A 44 13.72 2.14 0.20
C THR A 44 12.97 3.29 0.87
N PHE A 45 11.96 2.98 1.69
CA PHE A 45 11.18 3.96 2.43
C PHE A 45 11.64 4.00 3.88
N SER A 46 12.07 5.17 4.33
CA SER A 46 12.52 5.38 5.70
C SER A 46 11.36 5.39 6.70
N GLY A 47 11.70 5.34 7.98
CA GLY A 47 10.79 5.65 9.07
C GLY A 47 10.65 7.15 9.28
N GLY A 48 9.64 7.56 10.04
CA GLY A 48 9.37 8.97 10.33
C GLY A 48 7.89 9.33 10.43
N GLY A 49 7.03 8.35 10.75
CA GLY A 49 5.58 8.53 10.84
C GLY A 49 4.95 9.01 9.53
N SER A 50 3.89 9.81 9.64
CA SER A 50 3.14 10.32 8.50
C SER A 50 4.01 11.14 7.54
N ARG A 51 5.06 11.82 8.00
CA ARG A 51 5.97 12.57 7.10
C ARG A 51 6.69 11.65 6.11
N ALA A 52 7.22 10.53 6.60
CA ALA A 52 7.89 9.56 5.74
C ALA A 52 6.88 8.89 4.79
N ALA A 53 5.67 8.59 5.30
CA ALA A 53 4.59 8.02 4.50
C ALA A 53 4.16 8.96 3.35
N THR A 54 3.94 10.24 3.64
CA THR A 54 3.57 11.27 2.64
C THR A 54 4.68 11.51 1.63
N LEU A 55 5.95 11.51 2.05
CA LEU A 55 7.07 11.64 1.11
C LEU A 55 7.10 10.46 0.13
N ALA A 56 6.98 9.23 0.64
CA ALA A 56 6.91 8.04 -0.20
C ALA A 56 5.72 8.09 -1.17
N GLU A 57 4.55 8.54 -0.70
CA GLU A 57 3.34 8.68 -1.52
C GLU A 57 3.55 9.71 -2.65
N SER A 58 4.15 10.85 -2.33
CA SER A 58 4.40 11.91 -3.33
C SER A 58 5.39 11.47 -4.40
N VAL A 59 6.42 10.70 -4.03
CA VAL A 59 7.37 10.10 -4.98
C VAL A 59 6.67 9.09 -5.87
N LEU A 60 5.86 8.20 -5.31
CA LEU A 60 5.08 7.22 -6.10
C LEU A 60 4.11 7.92 -7.06
N ARG A 61 3.50 9.02 -6.63
CA ARG A 61 2.61 9.83 -7.47
C ARG A 61 3.34 10.40 -8.67
N GLU A 62 4.50 11.02 -8.46
CA GLU A 62 5.31 11.55 -9.57
C GLU A 62 5.76 10.41 -10.52
N MET A 63 6.20 9.28 -9.96
CA MET A 63 6.58 8.12 -10.77
C MET A 63 5.41 7.56 -11.60
N SER A 64 4.18 7.62 -11.07
CA SER A 64 2.98 7.17 -11.80
C SER A 64 2.65 8.05 -13.01
N GLN A 65 3.12 9.30 -13.00
CA GLN A 65 2.95 10.26 -14.09
C GLN A 65 4.17 10.30 -15.03
N THR A 66 5.31 9.79 -14.57
CA THR A 66 6.55 9.73 -15.35
C THR A 66 6.49 8.59 -16.36
N ARG A 67 6.34 8.96 -17.63
CA ARG A 67 6.26 8.02 -18.75
C ARG A 67 7.60 7.87 -19.47
N TYR A 68 7.87 6.68 -19.97
CA TYR A 68 9.01 6.42 -20.86
C TYR A 68 8.60 5.45 -21.98
N SER A 69 9.37 5.41 -23.07
CA SER A 69 9.14 4.49 -24.19
C SER A 69 10.00 3.25 -24.04
N GLY A 70 9.38 2.08 -23.94
CA GLY A 70 10.05 0.78 -24.04
C GLY A 70 9.77 0.12 -25.40
N ILE A 71 10.42 -1.02 -25.64
CA ILE A 71 10.27 -1.79 -26.88
C ILE A 71 8.84 -2.29 -27.11
N ASP A 72 8.11 -2.57 -26.02
CA ASP A 72 6.73 -3.07 -26.04
C ASP A 72 5.68 -1.93 -25.97
N GLY A 73 6.12 -0.67 -25.95
CA GLY A 73 5.25 0.51 -25.91
C GLY A 73 5.53 1.48 -24.74
N PRO A 74 4.62 2.43 -24.50
CA PRO A 74 4.77 3.39 -23.41
C PRO A 74 4.50 2.75 -22.05
N HIS A 75 5.36 3.05 -21.09
CA HIS A 75 5.28 2.58 -19.70
C HIS A 75 5.27 3.75 -18.72
N VAL A 76 4.82 3.51 -17.49
CA VAL A 76 4.98 4.42 -16.35
C VAL A 76 5.95 3.82 -15.33
N LEU A 77 6.78 4.64 -14.68
CA LEU A 77 7.85 4.14 -13.80
C LEU A 77 7.36 3.28 -12.63
N THR A 78 6.12 3.43 -12.18
CA THR A 78 5.57 2.59 -11.10
C THR A 78 5.40 1.12 -11.50
N GLU A 79 5.24 0.81 -12.80
CA GLU A 79 5.20 -0.57 -13.31
C GLU A 79 6.53 -1.31 -13.10
N ASP A 80 7.62 -0.57 -12.97
CA ASP A 80 8.97 -1.12 -12.85
C ASP A 80 9.50 -1.20 -11.43
N ILE A 81 8.71 -0.74 -10.45
CA ILE A 81 8.98 -1.02 -9.04
C ILE A 81 8.83 -2.52 -8.79
N LYS A 82 9.92 -3.22 -8.48
CA LYS A 82 9.93 -4.66 -8.22
C LYS A 82 10.03 -4.99 -6.74
N LEU A 83 10.58 -4.08 -5.96
CA LEU A 83 10.77 -4.26 -4.53
C LEU A 83 10.71 -2.91 -3.81
N ILE A 84 10.03 -2.91 -2.66
CA ILE A 84 10.06 -1.82 -1.70
C ILE A 84 10.55 -2.39 -0.37
N SER A 85 11.72 -1.96 0.08
CA SER A 85 12.13 -2.11 1.48
C SER A 85 11.58 -0.94 2.26
N SER A 86 11.06 -1.17 3.46
CA SER A 86 10.45 -0.10 4.26
C SER A 86 10.54 -0.35 5.75
N VAL A 87 10.46 0.72 6.54
CA VAL A 87 10.34 0.63 8.00
C VAL A 87 9.33 1.65 8.54
N SER A 88 8.62 1.30 9.63
CA SER A 88 7.73 2.20 10.38
C SER A 88 6.72 2.94 9.45
N GLY A 89 6.64 4.27 9.49
CA GLY A 89 5.69 5.05 8.68
C GLY A 89 5.79 4.81 7.17
N GLY A 90 6.99 4.59 6.63
CA GLY A 90 7.17 4.27 5.21
C GLY A 90 6.54 2.92 4.83
N SER A 91 6.38 2.00 5.78
CA SER A 91 5.73 0.70 5.54
C SER A 91 4.23 0.83 5.27
N VAL A 92 3.58 1.89 5.73
CA VAL A 92 2.16 2.13 5.42
C VAL A 92 1.97 2.38 3.93
N THR A 93 2.74 3.33 3.37
CA THR A 93 2.71 3.60 1.93
C THR A 93 3.17 2.39 1.12
N ALA A 94 4.19 1.66 1.58
CA ALA A 94 4.65 0.43 0.91
C ALA A 94 3.55 -0.65 0.86
N ALA A 95 2.84 -0.85 1.98
CA ALA A 95 1.74 -1.81 2.06
C ALA A 95 0.56 -1.38 1.20
N TRP A 96 0.18 -0.09 1.26
CA TRP A 96 -0.86 0.48 0.41
C TRP A 96 -0.56 0.26 -1.07
N PHE A 97 0.67 0.58 -1.49
CA PHE A 97 1.15 0.34 -2.85
C PHE A 97 1.21 -1.15 -3.21
N GLY A 98 1.46 -2.04 -2.25
CA GLY A 98 1.43 -3.48 -2.49
C GLY A 98 0.02 -4.04 -2.70
N LEU A 99 -0.96 -3.57 -1.92
CA LEU A 99 -2.34 -4.05 -1.92
C LEU A 99 -3.09 -3.68 -3.19
N HIS A 100 -2.86 -2.47 -3.67
CA HIS A 100 -3.49 -1.91 -4.87
C HIS A 100 -2.74 -2.33 -6.17
N ARG A 101 -1.71 -3.18 -6.03
CA ARG A 101 -0.93 -3.77 -7.12
C ARG A 101 -1.29 -5.25 -7.33
N GLY A 102 -1.87 -5.56 -8.48
CA GLY A 102 -2.18 -6.91 -8.94
C GLY A 102 -1.29 -7.39 -10.10
N PRO A 103 -1.41 -8.65 -10.54
CA PRO A 103 -0.75 -9.15 -11.74
C PRO A 103 -1.12 -8.29 -12.96
N GLY A 104 -0.16 -7.52 -13.48
CA GLY A 104 -0.36 -6.64 -14.65
C GLY A 104 -1.20 -5.38 -14.38
N HIS A 105 -1.45 -5.03 -13.11
CA HIS A 105 -2.36 -3.96 -12.74
C HIS A 105 -1.84 -3.21 -11.51
N TRP A 106 -1.89 -1.88 -11.56
CA TRP A 106 -1.78 -0.98 -10.43
C TRP A 106 -2.97 -0.02 -10.57
N ASP A 107 -3.91 -0.03 -9.62
CA ASP A 107 -5.11 0.85 -9.73
C ASP A 107 -4.77 2.33 -9.50
N GLY A 108 -3.60 2.63 -8.92
CA GLY A 108 -3.15 4.01 -8.76
C GLY A 108 -3.76 4.75 -7.58
N ASP A 109 -4.45 4.07 -6.66
CA ASP A 109 -5.23 4.76 -5.62
C ASP A 109 -4.38 5.38 -4.50
N LEU A 110 -3.55 6.36 -4.83
CA LEU A 110 -2.82 7.16 -3.85
C LEU A 110 -3.72 8.23 -3.20
N ASP A 111 -4.90 8.49 -3.76
CA ASP A 111 -5.87 9.43 -3.20
C ASP A 111 -6.62 8.81 -2.00
N GLY A 112 -6.93 7.51 -2.07
CA GLY A 112 -7.38 6.72 -0.92
C GLY A 112 -6.35 6.73 0.20
N LEU A 113 -5.05 6.52 -0.09
CA LEU A 113 -4.00 6.59 0.93
C LEU A 113 -3.99 7.94 1.66
N ARG A 114 -4.21 9.03 0.91
CA ARG A 114 -4.27 10.37 1.49
C ARG A 114 -5.49 10.53 2.39
N THR A 115 -6.66 10.18 1.89
CA THR A 115 -7.94 10.38 2.58
C THR A 115 -8.08 9.47 3.80
N ASP A 116 -7.68 8.22 3.66
CA ASP A 116 -7.97 7.17 4.63
C ASP A 116 -6.87 7.04 5.70
N PHE A 117 -5.67 7.53 5.41
CA PHE A 117 -4.54 7.44 6.33
C PHE A 117 -3.78 8.74 6.53
N LEU A 118 -3.24 9.37 5.46
CA LEU A 118 -2.25 10.45 5.64
C LEU A 118 -2.84 11.75 6.21
N THR A 119 -4.12 12.00 6.01
CA THR A 119 -4.83 13.19 6.52
C THR A 119 -5.46 12.96 7.90
N GLN A 120 -5.45 11.72 8.38
CA GLN A 120 -6.03 11.33 9.67
C GLN A 120 -5.01 11.41 10.79
N ASP A 121 -5.48 11.71 12.01
CA ASP A 121 -4.67 11.57 13.22
C ASP A 121 -4.75 10.13 13.73
N ASN A 122 -4.04 9.23 13.03
CA ASN A 122 -4.05 7.81 13.35
C ASN A 122 -3.45 7.50 14.72
N MET A 123 -2.55 8.35 15.23
CA MET A 123 -1.97 8.16 16.56
C MET A 123 -3.00 8.47 17.65
N ALA A 124 -3.72 9.58 17.54
CA ALA A 124 -4.80 9.89 18.45
C ALA A 124 -5.90 8.81 18.41
N ALA A 125 -6.22 8.29 17.23
CA ALA A 125 -7.18 7.20 17.08
C ALA A 125 -6.72 5.92 17.82
N LEU A 126 -5.46 5.51 17.67
CA LEU A 126 -4.90 4.35 18.36
C LEU A 126 -4.81 4.54 19.88
N GLU A 127 -4.46 5.74 20.34
CA GLU A 127 -4.44 6.06 21.77
C GLU A 127 -5.84 6.01 22.38
N LEU A 128 -6.84 6.54 21.67
CA LEU A 128 -8.25 6.45 22.07
C LEU A 128 -8.74 5.00 22.12
N ASP A 129 -8.35 4.18 21.14
CA ASP A 129 -8.75 2.77 21.10
C ASP A 129 -8.09 1.96 22.24
N ALA A 130 -6.82 2.23 22.54
CA ALA A 130 -6.11 1.63 23.66
C ALA A 130 -6.75 1.96 25.03
N VAL A 131 -7.49 3.07 25.14
CA VAL A 131 -8.23 3.46 26.35
C VAL A 131 -9.75 3.21 26.27
N ASN A 132 -10.24 2.56 25.21
CA ASN A 132 -11.66 2.25 25.01
C ASN A 132 -12.07 0.84 25.46
N PRO A 133 -12.66 0.62 26.64
CA PRO A 133 -12.95 -0.72 27.19
C PRO A 133 -13.92 -1.58 26.38
N ILE A 134 -14.49 -1.06 25.29
CA ILE A 134 -15.39 -1.77 24.38
C ILE A 134 -14.60 -2.52 23.28
N THR A 135 -13.40 -2.07 22.93
CA THR A 135 -12.55 -2.68 21.89
C THR A 135 -11.50 -3.64 22.45
N TRP A 136 -11.52 -3.89 23.76
CA TRP A 136 -10.60 -4.77 24.50
C TRP A 136 -11.18 -6.18 24.70
#